data_AF-A0A7X6JD72-F1
#
_entry.id   AF-A0A7X6JD72-F1
#
_cell.length_a   1.000
_cell.length_b   1.000
_cell.length_c   1.000
_cell.angle_alpha   90.00
_cell.angle_beta   90.00
_cell.angle_gamma   90.00
#
_symmetry.space_group_name_H-M   'P 1'
#
loop_
_entity.id
_entity.type
_entity.pdbx_description
1 polymer ?
#
loop_
_entity_poly.entity_id
_entity_poly.type
_entity_poly.pdbx_seq_one_letter_code
_entity_poly.pdbx_strand_id
1 'polypeptide(L)' 'MAGINKTILVGRVGQDPEVRRFNSGDQVAEFSLATSKEWRDKTPGSANRKRLGTRSRC' A
#
# COMPACT_ATOMS: atom_id res chain seq x y z
N MET A 1 -24.87 -12.62 9.24
CA MET A 1 -24.04 -12.79 8.03
C MET A 1 -22.71 -12.12 8.27
N ALA A 2 -21.61 -12.88 8.35
CA ALA A 2 -20.27 -12.31 8.47
C ALA A 2 -19.60 -12.37 7.10
N GLY A 3 -19.33 -11.22 6.49
CA GLY A 3 -18.54 -11.10 5.27
C GLY A 3 -17.07 -10.89 5.61
N ILE A 4 -16.16 -11.44 4.81
CA ILE A 4 -14.72 -11.22 4.97
C ILE A 4 -14.28 -10.11 4.03
N ASN A 5 -13.67 -9.06 4.58
CA ASN A 5 -12.90 -8.09 3.80
C ASN A 5 -11.40 -8.30 4.10
N LYS A 6 -10.70 -8.97 3.19
CA LYS A 6 -9.27 -9.28 3.31
C LYS A 6 -8.50 -8.59 2.19
N THR A 7 -7.47 -7.86 2.58
CA THR A 7 -6.52 -7.22 1.65
C THR A 7 -5.11 -7.65 2.00
N ILE A 8 -4.34 -8.08 1.00
CA ILE A 8 -2.91 -8.40 1.13
C ILE A 8 -2.17 -7.49 0.17
N LEU A 9 -1.23 -6.70 0.69
CA LEU A 9 -0.44 -5.75 -0.08
C LEU A 9 1.04 -6.13 -0.01
N VAL A 10 1.73 -6.10 -1.14
CA VAL A 10 3.18 -6.32 -1.25
C VAL A 10 3.76 -5.14 -2.01
N GLY A 11 4.75 -4.47 -1.45
CA GLY A 11 5.32 -3.26 -2.03
C GLY A 11 6.55 -2.78 -1.30
N ARG A 12 7.02 -1.59 -1.66
CA ARG A 12 8.16 -0.93 -1.00
C ARG A 12 7.67 0.17 -0.09
N VAL A 13 8.24 0.24 1.11
CA VAL A 13 7.98 1.34 2.05
C VAL A 13 8.69 2.59 1.53
N GLY A 14 7.95 3.70 1.42
CA GLY A 14 8.46 4.93 0.80
C GLY A 14 9.26 5.84 1.73
N GLN A 15 8.99 5.77 3.03
CA GLN A 15 9.62 6.56 4.08
C GLN A 15 9.56 5.77 5.39
N ASP A 16 10.42 6.10 6.35
CA ASP A 16 10.40 5.46 7.66
C ASP A 16 9.01 5.58 8.31
N PRO A 17 8.51 4.50 8.95
CA PRO A 17 7.19 4.49 9.57
C PRO A 17 7.14 5.45 10.76
N GLU A 18 6.08 6.27 10.83
CA GLU A 18 5.84 7.15 11.96
C GLU A 18 5.01 6.40 13.01
N VAL A 19 5.59 6.11 14.17
CA VAL A 19 4.89 5.45 15.28
C VAL A 19 4.42 6.51 16.27
N ARG A 20 3.10 6.65 16.39
CA ARG A 20 2.46 7.58 17.33
C ARG A 20 1.84 6.81 18.48
N ARG A 21 2.08 7.28 19.70
CA ARG A 21 1.39 6.78 20.91
C ARG A 21 0.26 7.73 21.27
N PHE A 22 -0.95 7.22 21.38
CA PHE A 22 -2.11 7.98 21.83
C PHE A 22 -2.19 7.98 23.36
N ASN A 23 -2.79 9.03 23.93
CA ASN A 23 -3.00 9.15 25.38
C ASN A 23 -3.86 8.00 25.97
N SER A 24 -4.59 7.27 25.11
CA SER A 24 -5.35 6.07 25.47
C SER A 24 -4.47 4.82 25.68
N GLY A 25 -3.16 4.90 25.43
CA GLY A 25 -2.21 3.78 25.53
C GLY A 25 -2.00 3.01 24.23
N ASP A 26 -2.81 3.29 23.20
CA ASP A 26 -2.69 2.65 21.89
C ASP A 26 -1.52 3.20 21.07
N GLN A 27 -0.88 2.31 20.31
CA GLN A 27 0.22 2.64 19.40
C GLN A 27 -0.27 2.44 17.96
N VAL A 28 -0.07 3.44 17.10
CA VAL A 28 -0.46 3.41 15.69
C VAL A 28 0.74 3.75 14.82
N ALA A 29 0.90 3.06 13.69
CA ALA A 29 2.06 3.19 12.83
C ALA A 29 1.63 3.62 11.42
N GLU A 30 1.94 4.86 11.04
CA GLU A 30 1.63 5.37 9.71
C GLU A 30 2.81 5.14 8.75
N PHE A 31 2.57 4.44 7.64
CA PHE A 31 3.57 4.24 6.59
C PHE A 31 2.98 4.28 5.18
N SER A 32 3.77 4.77 4.23
CA SER A 32 3.37 4.80 2.82
C SER A 32 3.93 3.59 2.08
N LEU A 33 3.06 2.78 1.47
CA LEU A 33 3.45 1.61 0.68
C LEU A 33 3.29 1.90 -0.82
N ALA A 34 4.41 1.90 -1.53
CA ALA A 34 4.41 1.99 -2.98
C ALA A 34 4.20 0.61 -3.59
N THR A 35 3.13 0.45 -4.37
CA THR A 35 2.88 -0.74 -5.19
C THR A 35 3.07 -0.39 -6.66
N SER A 36 3.70 -1.28 -7.41
CA SER A 36 3.85 -1.12 -8.86
C SER A 36 3.04 -2.20 -9.54
N LYS A 37 2.11 -1.80 -10.41
CA LYS A 37 1.39 -2.74 -11.25
C LYS A 37 2.03 -2.68 -12.63
N GLU A 38 2.82 -3.68 -12.97
CA GLU A 38 3.27 -3.88 -14.34
C GLU A 38 2.21 -4.74 -15.04
N TRP A 39 1.51 -4.18 -16.01
CA TRP A 39 0.66 -4.95 -16.90
C TRP A 39 1.24 -4.88 -18.30
N ARG A 40 1.32 -6.04 -18.96
CA ARG A 40 1.65 -6.10 -20.38
C ARG A 40 0.35 -5.94 -21.16
N ASP A 41 0.18 -4.78 -21.79
CA ASP A 41 -0.85 -4.61 -22.80
C ASP A 41 -0.55 -5.54 -23.99
N LYS A 42 -1.58 -6.17 -24.58
CA LYS A 42 -1.44 -7.11 -25.71
C LYS A 42 -1.05 -6.43 -27.03
N THR A 43 -0.84 -5.12 -27.04
CA THR A 43 -0.43 -4.36 -28.21
C THR A 43 1.10 -4.36 -28.31
N PRO A 44 1.70 -4.80 -29.43
CA PRO A 44 3.14 -4.84 -29.57
C PRO A 44 3.72 -3.42 -29.52
N GLY A 45 4.50 -3.10 -28.47
CA GLY A 45 5.38 -1.93 -28.46
C GLY A 45 5.42 -1.06 -27.20
N SER A 46 4.47 -1.15 -26.28
CA SER A 46 4.38 -0.19 -25.16
C SER A 46 4.21 -0.85 -23.79
N ALA A 47 5.31 -0.94 -23.02
CA ALA A 47 5.25 -1.36 -21.61
C ALA A 47 4.71 -0.21 -20.74
N ASN A 48 3.42 -0.26 -20.42
CA ASN A 48 2.79 0.72 -19.53
C ASN A 48 3.04 0.36 -18.05
N ARG A 49 3.89 1.12 -17.37
CA ARG A 49 4.16 0.99 -15.92
C ARG A 49 3.41 2.07 -15.15
N LYS A 50 2.33 1.73 -14.41
CA LYS A 50 1.69 2.67 -13.46
C LYS A 50 2.07 2.34 -12.02
N ARG A 51 2.58 3.35 -11.32
CA ARG A 51 2.92 3.30 -9.89
C ARG A 51 1.71 3.80 -9.09
N LEU A 52 1.08 2.94 -8.29
CA LEU A 52 0.06 3.35 -7.34
C LEU A 52 0.73 3.59 -5.99
N GLY A 53 0.77 4.85 -5.54
CA GLY A 53 1.10 5.18 -4.17
C GLY A 53 -0.15 5.06 -3.32
N THR A 54 -0.25 4.02 -2.49
CA THR A 54 -1.36 3.85 -1.56
C THR A 54 -0.85 4.26 -0.18
N ARG A 55 -1.35 5.38 0.36
CA ARG A 55 -1.10 5.75 1.76
C ARG A 55 -1.95 4.82 2.64
N SER A 56 -1.33 3.84 3.29
CA SER A 56 -2.02 2.93 4.19
C SER A 56 -1.81 3.42 5.62
N ARG A 57 -2.87 3.91 6.27
CA ARG A 57 -2.87 4.18 7.72
C ARG A 57 -3.29 2.88 8.41
N CYS A 58 -2.39 2.28 9.20
CA CYS A 58 -2.63 1.06 9.95
C CYS A 58 -2.40 1.28 11.44
#